data_AF-K0XJT3-F1
#
_entry.id   AF-K0XJT3-F1
#
_cell.length_a   1.000
_cell.length_b   1.000
_cell.length_c   1.000
_cell.angle_alpha   90.00
_cell.angle_beta   90.00
_cell.angle_gamma   90.00
#
_symmetry.space_group_name_H-M   'P 1'
#
loop_
_entity.id
_entity.type
_entity.pdbx_description
1 polymer ?
#
loop_
_entity_poly.entity_id
_entity_poly.type
_entity_poly.pdbx_seq_one_letter_code
_entity_poly.pdbx_strand_id
1 'polypeptide(L)' 'MKHKIKVQISVKKRELLGFKKTVIETRTIEVDDKTYKKMIKEQNNRPYTVKEMMFYDEIFDDWN' A
#
# COMPACT_ATOMS: atom_id res chain seq x y z
N MET A 1 11.63 6.32 17.98
CA MET A 1 11.00 7.18 16.96
C MET A 1 9.74 6.50 16.46
N LYS A 2 8.68 7.26 16.17
CA LYS A 2 7.44 6.75 15.56
C LYS A 2 7.43 7.15 14.10
N HIS A 3 7.08 6.21 13.22
CA HIS A 3 7.01 6.44 11.77
C HIS A 3 5.57 6.33 11.29
N LYS A 4 5.18 7.21 10.37
CA LYS A 4 3.84 7.19 9.75
C LYS A 4 3.92 6.42 8.44
N ILE A 5 3.13 5.37 8.33
CA ILE A 5 3.02 4.57 7.10
C ILE A 5 1.60 4.54 6.57
N LYS A 6 1.45 4.48 5.25
CA LYS A 6 0.16 4.30 4.59
C LYS A 6 -0.06 2.81 4.35
N VAL A 7 -1.18 2.28 4.85
CA VAL A 7 -1.57 0.88 4.68
C VAL A 7 -2.91 0.79 3.97
N GLN A 8 -3.04 -0.16 3.05
CA GLN A 8 -4.31 -0.48 2.39
C GLN A 8 -5.06 -1.53 3.23
N ILE A 9 -6.28 -1.21 3.64
CA ILE A 9 -7.11 -2.07 4.48
C ILE A 9 -8.43 -2.30 3.75
N SER A 10 -8.89 -3.56 3.71
CA SER A 10 -10.20 -3.91 3.19
C SER A 10 -11.27 -3.62 4.24
N VAL A 11 -12.11 -2.62 3.97
CA VAL A 11 -13.20 -2.20 4.87
C VAL A 11 -14.53 -2.52 4.20
N LYS A 12 -15.42 -3.19 4.93
CA LYS A 12 -16.80 -3.41 4.48
C LYS A 12 -17.60 -2.14 4.72
N LYS A 13 -17.95 -1.45 3.64
CA LYS A 13 -18.87 -0.31 3.68
C LYS A 13 -20.28 -0.74 3.32
N ARG A 14 -21.26 -0.05 3.93
CA ARG A 14 -22.68 -0.25 3.68
C ARG A 14 -23.14 0.89 2.78
N GLU A 15 -23.66 0.56 1.60
CA GLU A 15 -24.25 1.54 0.68
C GLU A 15 -25.70 1.87 1.07
N LEU A 16 -26.23 2.98 0.52
CA LEU A 16 -27.55 3.53 0.82
C LEU A 16 -28.73 2.57 0.55
N LEU A 17 -28.52 1.49 -0.18
CA LEU A 17 -29.51 0.44 -0.48
C LEU A 17 -29.27 -0.87 0.28
N GLY A 18 -28.41 -0.87 1.31
CA GLY A 18 -28.19 -2.04 2.17
C GLY A 18 -27.19 -3.08 1.66
N PHE A 19 -26.67 -2.92 0.43
CA PHE A 19 -25.60 -3.74 -0.11
C PHE A 19 -24.29 -3.49 0.63
N LYS A 20 -23.57 -4.58 0.94
CA LYS A 20 -22.24 -4.54 1.57
C LYS A 20 -21.18 -4.69 0.48
N LYS A 21 -20.36 -3.66 0.31
CA LYS A 21 -19.21 -3.70 -0.62
C LYS A 21 -17.92 -3.65 0.18
N THR A 22 -16.97 -4.51 -0.18
CA THR A 22 -15.60 -4.43 0.35
C THR A 22 -14.86 -3.38 -0.48
N VAL A 23 -14.43 -2.31 0.18
CA VAL A 23 -13.66 -1.24 -0.42
C VAL A 23 -12.26 -1.26 0.18
N ILE A 24 -11.24 -1.04 -0.64
CA ILE A 24 -9.87 -0.87 -0.15
C ILE A 24 -9.70 0.60 0.24
N GLU A 25 -9.44 0.86 1.52
CA GLU A 25 -9.15 2.19 2.03
C GLU A 25 -7.67 2.31 2.38
N THR A 26 -7.05 3.43 2.04
CA THR A 26 -5.71 3.77 2.50
C THR A 26 -5.81 4.52 3.82
N ARG A 27 -5.19 4.01 4.88
CA ARG A 27 -5.11 4.68 6.18
C ARG A 27 -3.66 4.93 6.57
N THR A 28 -3.42 6.04 7.25
CA THR A 28 -2.11 6.35 7.83
C THR A 28 -2.08 5.84 9.27
N ILE A 29 -1.12 4.98 9.60
CA ILE A 29 -0.90 4.48 10.96
C ILE A 29 0.48 4.87 11.46
N GLU A 30 0.61 5.04 12.77
CA GLU A 30 1.90 5.24 13.42
C GLU A 30 2.44 3.89 13.90
N VAL A 31 3.66 3.56 13.48
CA VAL A 31 4.38 2.34 13.87
C VAL A 31 5.67 2.70 14.60
N ASP A 32 6.19 1.75 15.40
CA ASP A 32 7.49 1.89 16.04
C ASP A 32 8.64 1.69 15.04
N ASP A 33 9.84 2.13 15.42
CA ASP A 33 11.04 2.05 14.58
C ASP A 33 11.41 0.61 14.19
N LYS A 34 11.18 -0.35 15.11
CA LYS A 34 11.47 -1.77 14.87
C LYS A 34 10.54 -2.36 13.80
N THR A 35 9.24 -2.09 13.90
CA THR A 35 8.27 -2.59 12.90
C THR A 35 8.48 -1.90 11.56
N TYR A 36 8.76 -0.60 11.55
CA TYR A 36 9.05 0.13 10.31
C TYR A 36 10.22 -0.48 9.53
N LYS A 37 11.37 -0.71 10.20
CA LYS A 37 12.55 -1.33 9.58
C LYS A 37 12.28 -2.75 9.08
N LYS A 38 11.48 -3.52 9.83
CA LYS A 38 11.08 -4.87 9.43
C LYS A 38 10.22 -4.83 8.15
N MET A 39 9.23 -3.94 8.09
CA MET A 39 8.35 -3.80 6.92
C MET A 39 9.11 -3.33 5.68
N ILE A 40 10.05 -2.39 5.82
CA ILE A 40 10.92 -1.99 4.70
C ILE A 40 11.74 -3.18 4.18
N LYS A 41 12.35 -3.96 5.07
CA LYS A 41 13.15 -5.13 4.69
C LYS A 41 12.31 -6.19 3.97
N GLU A 42 11.08 -6.44 4.45
CA GLU A 42 10.14 -7.33 3.78
C GLU A 42 9.68 -6.79 2.43
N GLN A 43 9.44 -5.47 2.32
CA GLN A 43 9.05 -4.83 1.07
C GLN A 43 10.17 -4.85 0.02
N ASN A 44 11.43 -4.68 0.42
CA ASN A 44 12.57 -4.78 -0.49
C ASN A 44 12.83 -6.22 -0.97
N ASN A 45 12.44 -7.21 -0.16
CA ASN A 45 12.59 -8.63 -0.49
C ASN A 45 11.37 -9.21 -1.20
N ARG A 46 10.29 -8.45 -1.38
CA ARG A 46 9.10 -8.93 -2.10
C ARG A 46 9.39 -8.87 -3.61
N PRO A 47 9.07 -9.93 -4.37
CA PRO A 47 9.09 -9.83 -5.82
C PRO A 47 8.09 -8.77 -6.26
N TYR A 48 8.52 -7.86 -7.14
CA TYR A 48 7.62 -6.92 -7.77
C TYR A 48 6.63 -7.68 -8.65
N THR A 49 5.36 -7.25 -8.63
CA THR A 49 4.38 -7.78 -9.55
C THR A 49 4.60 -7.21 -10.97
N VAL A 50 4.19 -7.95 -12.00
CA VAL A 50 4.32 -7.51 -13.41
C VAL A 50 3.72 -6.11 -13.61
N LYS A 51 2.59 -5.80 -12.97
CA LYS A 51 1.95 -4.49 -13.04
C LYS A 51 2.78 -3.36 -12.39
N GLU A 52 3.45 -3.65 -11.29
CA GLU A 52 4.35 -2.67 -10.65
C GLU A 52 5.59 -2.44 -11.51
N MET A 53 6.15 -3.49 -12.13
CA MET A 53 7.25 -3.35 -13.10
C MET A 53 6.84 -2.47 -14.29
N MET A 54 5.68 -2.72 -14.89
CA MET A 54 5.17 -1.91 -16.00
C MET A 54 4.96 -0.44 -15.60
N PHE A 55 4.45 -0.17 -14.40
CA PHE A 55 4.29 1.22 -13.91
C PHE A 55 5.63 1.93 -13.71
N TYR A 56 6.66 1.23 -13.25
CA TYR A 56 8.00 1.81 -13.14
C TYR A 56 8.63 2.03 -14.52
N ASP A 57 8.49 1.08 -15.45
CA ASP A 57 8.98 1.24 -16.83
C ASP A 57 8.33 2.47 -17.49
N GLU A 58 7.00 2.64 -17.36
CA GLU A 58 6.28 3.83 -17.88
C GLU A 58 6.75 5.15 -17.24
N ILE A 59 7.12 5.16 -15.94
CA ILE A 59 7.61 6.38 -15.26
C ILE A 59 9.06 6.72 -15.68
N PHE A 60 9.89 5.71 -15.97
CA PHE A 60 11.30 5.91 -16.32
C PHE A 60 11.53 6.04 -17.83
N ASP A 61 10.58 5.64 -18.69
CA ASP A 61 10.61 5.89 -20.13
C ASP A 61 10.35 7.36 -20.48
N ASP A 62 9.66 8.12 -19.63
CA ASP A 62 9.35 9.55 -19.80
C ASP A 62 10.51 10.50 -19.39
N TRP A 63 11.70 9.98 -19.07
CA TRP A 63 12.90 10.77 -18.70
C TRP A 63 13.95 10.92 -19.82
N ASN A 64 13.53 10.88 -21.09
CA ASN A 64 14.40 11.08 -22.26
C ASN A 64 14.21 12.48 -22.90
#